data_AF-A0A4Q2UXG7-F1
#
_entry.id   AF-A0A4Q2UXG7-F1
#
_cell.length_a   1.000
_cell.length_b   1.000
_cell.length_c   1.000
_cell.angle_alpha   90.00
_cell.angle_beta   90.00
_cell.angle_gamma   90.00
#
_symmetry.space_group_name_H-M   'P 1'
#
loop_
_entity.id
_entity.type
_entity.pdbx_description
1 polymer ?
#
loop_
_entity_poly.entity_id
_entity_poly.type
_entity_poly.pdbx_seq_one_letter_code
_entity_poly.pdbx_strand_id
1 'polypeptide(L)'
;MTKEQSVKDEFRQKYFVDHLNAIVGAIEDGAKVNGYFAWSLMDSLEWSMGYGPRFGVAYTDYDTLERTPKESALMLRGMIEDRMDA
;
A
#
# COMPACT_ATOMS: atom_id res chain seq x y z
N MET A 1 5.33 13.67 10.75
CA MET A 1 5.07 12.25 11.05
C MET A 1 6.41 11.58 11.23
N THR A 2 6.64 10.90 12.36
CA THR A 2 7.89 10.15 12.58
C THR A 2 7.92 8.87 11.74
N LYS A 3 9.08 8.23 11.62
CA LYS A 3 9.22 6.92 10.95
C LYS A 3 8.27 5.90 11.57
N GLU A 4 8.19 5.83 12.90
CA GLU A 4 7.36 4.89 13.65
C GLU A 4 5.87 5.09 13.36
N GLN A 5 5.41 6.35 13.39
CA GLN A 5 4.03 6.70 13.02
C GLN A 5 3.73 6.34 11.56
N SER A 6 4.69 6.57 10.66
CA SER A 6 4.54 6.25 9.24
C SER A 6 4.52 4.75 8.97
N VAL A 7 5.25 3.94 9.75
CA VAL A 7 5.35 2.49 9.55
C VAL A 7 4.08 1.78 10.01
N LYS A 8 3.42 2.25 11.08
CA LYS A 8 2.21 1.63 11.61
C LYS A 8 0.99 1.74 10.67
N ASP A 9 0.85 2.87 9.98
CA ASP A 9 -0.12 3.16 8.90
C ASP A 9 -1.48 2.43 8.84
N GLU A 10 -2.17 2.26 9.98
CA GLU A 10 -3.44 1.52 10.11
C GLU A 10 -4.53 1.97 9.11
N PHE A 11 -4.58 3.25 8.78
CA PHE A 11 -5.51 3.77 7.77
C PHE A 11 -5.26 3.16 6.38
N ARG A 12 -4.00 3.02 5.98
CA ARG A 12 -3.63 2.43 4.68
C ARG A 12 -3.88 0.92 4.67
N GLN A 13 -3.65 0.24 5.79
CA GLN A 13 -4.02 -1.16 5.95
C GLN A 13 -5.53 -1.34 5.70
N LYS A 14 -6.37 -0.56 6.38
CA LYS A 14 -7.82 -0.59 6.19
C LYS A 14 -8.21 -0.30 4.74
N TYR A 15 -7.61 0.72 4.12
CA TYR A 15 -7.87 1.07 2.73
C TYR A 15 -7.64 -0.11 1.77
N PHE A 16 -6.51 -0.81 1.90
CA PHE A 16 -6.23 -1.96 1.04
C PHE A 16 -7.21 -3.10 1.25
N VAL A 17 -7.57 -3.42 2.49
CA VAL A 17 -8.59 -4.44 2.79
C VAL A 17 -9.92 -4.09 2.15
N ASP A 18 -10.42 -2.88 2.40
CA ASP A 18 -11.71 -2.44 1.87
C ASP A 18 -11.72 -2.46 0.33
N HIS A 19 -10.66 -1.96 -0.29
CA HIS A 19 -10.57 -1.83 -1.74
C HIS A 19 -10.40 -3.18 -2.44
N LEU A 20 -9.58 -4.08 -1.90
CA LEU A 20 -9.43 -5.44 -2.45
C LEU A 20 -10.72 -6.24 -2.31
N ASN A 21 -11.47 -6.09 -1.22
CA ASN A 21 -12.78 -6.71 -1.07
C ASN A 21 -13.79 -6.17 -2.10
N ALA A 22 -13.77 -4.85 -2.37
CA ALA A 22 -14.60 -4.27 -3.43
C ALA A 22 -14.22 -4.79 -4.82
N ILE A 23 -12.93 -5.00 -5.09
CA ILE A 23 -12.45 -5.62 -6.33
C ILE A 23 -12.95 -7.06 -6.44
N VAL A 24 -12.90 -7.84 -5.35
CA VAL A 24 -13.44 -9.21 -5.34
C VAL A 24 -14.93 -9.20 -5.68
N GLY A 25 -15.73 -8.33 -5.05
CA GLY A 25 -17.16 -8.20 -5.37
C GLY A 25 -17.40 -7.84 -6.85
N ALA A 26 -16.60 -6.92 -7.41
CA ALA A 26 -16.70 -6.59 -8.82
C ALA A 26 -16.36 -7.79 -9.74
N ILE A 27 -15.41 -8.63 -9.36
CA ILE A 27 -15.07 -9.86 -10.09
C ILE A 27 -16.24 -10.86 -10.02
N GLU A 28 -16.86 -11.02 -8.85
CA GLU A 28 -18.05 -11.87 -8.66
C GLU A 28 -19.24 -11.40 -9.51
N ASP A 29 -19.37 -10.09 -9.71
CA ASP A 29 -20.37 -9.47 -10.59
C ASP A 29 -20.01 -9.54 -12.10
N GLY A 30 -18.87 -10.15 -12.45
CA GLY A 30 -18.45 -10.43 -13.82
C GLY A 30 -17.42 -9.47 -14.41
N ALA A 31 -16.85 -8.55 -13.62
CA ALA A 31 -15.77 -7.69 -14.09
C ALA A 31 -14.48 -8.51 -14.31
N LYS A 32 -13.79 -8.27 -15.43
CA LYS A 32 -12.51 -8.91 -15.73
C LYS A 32 -11.35 -8.08 -15.17
N VAL A 33 -10.83 -8.48 -14.01
CA VAL A 33 -9.67 -7.85 -13.36
C VAL A 33 -8.45 -8.76 -13.49
N ASN A 34 -7.37 -8.25 -14.08
CA ASN A 34 -6.16 -9.05 -14.37
C ASN A 34 -4.97 -8.72 -13.46
N GLY A 35 -5.06 -7.69 -12.64
CA GLY A 35 -3.98 -7.29 -11.75
C GLY A 35 -4.36 -6.10 -10.89
N TYR A 36 -3.60 -5.92 -9.82
CA TYR A 36 -3.73 -4.82 -8.88
C TYR A 36 -2.35 -4.24 -8.59
N PHE A 37 -2.22 -2.92 -8.71
CA PHE A 37 -0.96 -2.22 -8.41
C PHE A 37 -1.24 -1.16 -7.36
N ALA A 38 -0.65 -1.34 -6.18
CA ALA A 38 -0.74 -0.37 -5.10
C ALA A 38 0.07 0.89 -5.47
N TRP A 39 -0.59 2.05 -5.52
CA TRP A 39 0.10 3.33 -5.51
C TRP A 39 0.46 3.69 -4.06
N SER A 40 1.72 3.73 -3.68
CA SER A 40 2.92 3.43 -4.48
C SER A 40 3.91 2.57 -3.70
N LEU A 41 4.98 2.12 -4.35
CA LEU A 41 6.01 1.32 -3.71
C LEU A 41 6.67 2.05 -2.52
N MET A 42 6.91 3.36 -2.66
CA MET A 42 7.62 4.16 -1.68
C MET A 42 7.09 5.58 -1.59
N ASP A 43 7.26 6.22 -0.43
CA ASP A 43 6.99 7.64 -0.30
C ASP A 43 7.88 8.44 -1.27
N SER A 44 7.25 9.27 -2.08
CA SER A 44 7.86 9.96 -3.22
C SER A 44 7.36 11.39 -3.34
N LEU A 45 7.83 12.12 -4.37
CA LEU A 45 7.39 13.48 -4.68
C LEU A 45 5.99 13.42 -5.30
N GLU A 46 4.98 13.92 -4.59
CA GLU A 46 3.60 13.93 -5.06
C GLU A 46 3.27 15.24 -5.78
N TRP A 47 3.80 15.39 -6.99
CA TRP A 47 3.52 16.51 -7.90
C TRP A 47 3.67 17.88 -7.22
N SER A 48 2.66 18.76 -7.36
CA SER A 48 2.64 20.09 -6.77
C SER A 48 2.55 20.11 -5.24
N MET A 49 2.22 18.98 -4.60
CA MET A 49 2.17 18.86 -3.14
C MET A 49 3.53 18.51 -2.52
N GLY A 50 4.54 18.28 -3.36
CA GLY A 50 5.88 17.94 -2.90
C GLY A 50 5.89 16.65 -2.07
N TYR A 51 6.66 16.64 -0.99
CA TYR A 51 6.82 15.47 -0.12
C TYR A 51 5.92 15.45 1.13
N GLY A 52 4.90 16.32 1.16
CA GLY A 52 3.92 16.36 2.24
C GLY A 52 3.08 15.08 2.27
N PRO A 53 2.37 14.74 1.18
CA PRO A 53 1.64 13.49 1.06
C PRO A 53 2.59 12.28 1.02
N ARG A 54 2.14 11.17 1.62
CA ARG A 54 2.91 9.93 1.76
C ARG A 54 2.06 8.76 1.31
N PHE A 55 2.08 8.43 0.02
CA PHE A 55 1.27 7.35 -0.54
C PHE A 55 1.94 5.97 -0.47
N GLY A 56 3.25 5.93 -0.23
CA GLY A 56 4.02 4.71 -0.32
C GLY A 56 3.65 3.67 0.72
N VAL A 57 3.77 2.40 0.34
CA VAL A 57 3.79 1.27 1.29
C VAL A 57 5.15 1.09 1.96
N ALA A 58 6.17 1.81 1.51
CA ALA A 58 7.45 1.96 2.20
C ALA A 58 7.69 3.42 2.61
N TYR A 59 8.11 3.61 3.85
CA TYR A 59 8.64 4.89 4.33
C TYR A 59 9.98 5.16 3.64
N THR A 60 10.20 6.40 3.20
CA THR A 60 11.48 6.87 2.68
C THR A 60 12.03 7.91 3.65
N ASP A 61 13.20 7.63 4.21
CA ASP A 61 14.02 8.64 4.89
C ASP A 61 14.60 9.56 3.83
N TYR A 62 14.34 10.88 3.88
CA TYR A 62 14.81 11.79 2.84
C TYR A 62 16.23 12.30 3.03
N ASP A 63 16.81 12.13 4.23
CA ASP A 63 18.19 12.48 4.48
C ASP A 63 19.13 11.37 4.00
N THR A 64 18.72 10.11 4.19
CA THR A 64 19.54 8.93 3.87
C THR A 64 19.09 8.13 2.65
N LEU A 65 17.84 8.33 2.20
CA LEU A 65 17.16 7.51 1.20
C LEU A 65 16.98 6.04 1.64
N GLU A 66 17.09 5.71 2.92
CA GLU A 66 16.75 4.38 3.41
C GLU A 66 15.24 4.13 3.27
N ARG A 67 14.86 2.90 2.87
CA ARG A 67 13.47 2.48 2.75
C ARG A 67 13.12 1.52 3.87
N THR A 68 12.00 1.75 4.53
CA THR A 68 11.47 0.84 5.54
C THR A 68 10.06 0.43 5.15
N PRO A 69 9.80 -0.87 4.90
CA PRO A 69 8.44 -1.36 4.66
C PRO A 69 7.51 -0.96 5.80
N LYS A 70 6.32 -0.44 5.46
CA LYS A 70 5.25 -0.17 6.42
C LYS A 70 4.48 -1.47 6.69
N GLU A 71 3.68 -1.48 7.74
CA GLU A 71 2.83 -2.63 8.08
C GLU A 71 1.87 -2.98 6.93
N SER A 72 1.35 -1.97 6.22
CA SER A 72 0.56 -2.19 4.99
C SER A 72 1.29 -2.98 3.89
N ALA A 73 2.62 -2.83 3.74
CA ALA A 73 3.39 -3.63 2.78
C ALA A 73 3.48 -5.10 3.20
N LEU A 74 3.72 -5.36 4.49
CA LEU A 74 3.80 -6.72 5.03
C LEU A 74 2.44 -7.42 4.97
N MET A 75 1.36 -6.69 5.26
CA MET A 75 -0.01 -7.16 5.14
C MET A 75 -0.36 -7.52 3.69
N LEU A 76 -0.07 -6.64 2.72
CA LEU A 76 -0.29 -6.92 1.31
C LEU A 76 0.48 -8.15 0.84
N ARG A 77 1.75 -8.31 1.28
CA ARG A 77 2.54 -9.51 0.98
C ARG A 77 1.84 -10.77 1.46
N GLY A 78 1.44 -10.80 2.74
CA GLY A 78 0.75 -11.97 3.31
C GLY A 78 -0.55 -12.30 2.58
N MET A 79 -1.37 -11.29 2.27
CA MET A 79 -2.62 -11.50 1.50
C MET A 79 -2.40 -12.06 0.10
N ILE A 80 -1.28 -11.71 -0.55
CA ILE A 80 -0.93 -12.23 -1.87
C ILE A 80 -0.41 -13.67 -1.73
N GLU A 81 0.49 -13.92 -0.79
CA GLU A 81 1.03 -15.26 -0.50
C GLU A 81 -0.10 -16.26 -0.19
N ASP A 82 -1.02 -15.92 0.71
CA ASP A 82 -2.18 -16.74 1.08
C ASP A 82 -3.07 -17.10 -0.13
N ARG A 83 -3.10 -16.25 -1.16
CA ARG A 83 -3.90 -16.46 -2.39
C ARG A 83 -3.14 -17.17 -3.50
N MET A 84 -1.80 -17.16 -3.46
CA MET A 84 -0.98 -17.92 -4.40
C MET A 84 -0.90 -19.39 -4.00
N ASP A 85 -1.02 -19.68 -2.71
CA ASP A 85 -0.99 -21.04 -2.15
C ASP A 85 -2.38 -21.72 -2.10
N ALA A 86 -3.45 -21.01 -2.48
CA ALA A 86 -4.84 -21.49 -2.53
C ALA A 86 -5.24 -21.96 -3.94
#